data_AF-A0A0Q7QBC9-F1
#
_entry.id   AF-A0A0Q7QBC9-F1
#
_cell.length_a   1.000
_cell.length_b   1.000
_cell.length_c   1.000
_cell.angle_alpha   90.00
_cell.angle_beta   90.00
_cell.angle_gamma   90.00
#
_symmetry.space_group_name_H-M   'P 1'
#
loop_
_entity.id
_entity.type
_entity.pdbx_description
1 polymer ?
#
loop_
_entity_poly.entity_id
_entity_poly.type
_entity_poly.pdbx_seq_one_letter_code
_entity_poly.pdbx_strand_id
1 'polypeptide(L)'
;MPQDGVIMTAQTLDFIDLFVLRARRIGAHSMAKDRAALRQLGQFTMSGTIALDGTMEMTRSLPEEEVFESLAARVRPLLVKTESVHHGAVLDVIEDKLLSADLPSDDKSALTEDLATLREDWSRFDTDSDTVLGFSMQSSLLDGTEATPQVSDTQLASAWLYGDVVHVDLRGKKTDGQLFPVKERFAAAVMYFSLVADLALTTLDYLKVLDKLGALALSPQALDEPVVVAASELVDTASAFIADVGTPAPDLSVSAGDAPEGFKQLTVVDVLRMDPRNEVDFVLEDETGQQVASYAAAVSNRRQADGRLFWSALIENVLEIELSFSASGETLADGRLENVGAHTESNSTLLTEAELQQQLASSSRASFVVTGLPFATLGIPDVTEGAVAAREVELETLRDLVAIEKATQTNLSPLHGSYTNSARVELRVARLLWEGKIVRFTPGPLSAVAASRTIPEVVLRSERMFTVGQVEVPFPRVLLHHPDAHATSVTPTPESNPSTDDLVLVVPEGEVFVAWAPDLVTVQPGFEVSSASRWNLSHLDDANYEFGN
;
A
#
# COMPACT_ATOMS: atom_id res chain seq x y z
N MET A 1 -25.29 -25.19 3.32
CA MET A 1 -24.25 -24.89 2.31
C MET A 1 -23.95 -23.41 2.40
N PRO A 2 -22.87 -23.00 3.08
CA PRO A 2 -22.37 -21.64 2.99
C PRO A 2 -21.42 -21.52 1.79
N GLN A 3 -21.48 -20.35 1.16
CA GLN A 3 -20.81 -19.98 -0.08
C GLN A 3 -19.33 -19.69 0.15
N ASP A 4 -18.53 -20.10 -0.84
CA ASP A 4 -17.10 -19.83 -0.97
C ASP A 4 -16.84 -18.32 -1.11
N GLY A 5 -16.45 -17.69 0.00
CA GLY A 5 -15.71 -16.44 -0.01
C GLY A 5 -14.21 -16.77 -0.03
N VAL A 6 -13.51 -16.28 -1.05
CA VAL A 6 -12.04 -16.36 -1.14
C VAL A 6 -11.44 -15.52 -0.02
N ILE A 7 -11.27 -16.14 1.15
CA ILE A 7 -10.30 -15.69 2.14
C ILE A 7 -8.94 -15.98 1.50
N MET A 8 -8.12 -14.96 1.27
CA MET A 8 -6.68 -15.17 1.10
C MET A 8 -6.20 -15.91 2.34
N THR A 9 -6.10 -17.24 2.23
CA THR A 9 -5.57 -18.08 3.29
C THR A 9 -4.15 -17.61 3.55
N ALA A 10 -3.90 -17.02 4.73
CA ALA A 10 -2.56 -16.93 5.26
C ALA A 10 -1.99 -18.35 5.20
N GLN A 11 -1.07 -18.59 4.26
CA GLN A 11 -0.40 -19.87 4.18
C GLN A 11 0.29 -20.05 5.53
N THR A 12 -0.15 -21.06 6.28
CA THR A 12 0.48 -21.37 7.55
C THR A 12 1.91 -21.80 7.23
N LEU A 13 2.88 -21.00 7.66
CA LEU A 13 4.30 -21.30 7.47
C LEU A 13 4.62 -22.65 8.11
N ASP A 14 5.37 -23.48 7.38
CA ASP A 14 5.89 -24.73 7.94
C ASP A 14 6.92 -24.43 9.03
N PHE A 15 7.17 -25.41 9.89
CA PHE A 15 8.08 -25.35 11.02
C PHE A 15 9.50 -24.91 10.63
N ILE A 16 9.99 -25.40 9.47
CA ILE A 16 11.29 -25.02 8.91
C ILE A 16 11.31 -23.53 8.53
N ASP A 17 10.24 -23.03 7.93
CA ASP A 17 10.15 -21.62 7.51
C ASP A 17 10.19 -20.68 8.71
N LEU A 18 9.53 -21.03 9.82
CA LEU A 18 9.60 -20.29 11.07
C LEU A 18 11.03 -20.23 11.64
N PHE A 19 11.76 -21.35 11.59
CA PHE A 19 13.17 -21.37 11.98
C PHE A 19 14.01 -20.48 11.05
N VAL A 20 13.81 -20.57 9.73
CA VAL A 20 14.53 -19.74 8.75
C VAL A 20 14.31 -18.25 9.01
N LEU A 21 13.06 -17.81 9.22
CA LEU A 21 12.76 -16.43 9.57
C LEU A 21 13.48 -16.00 10.86
N ARG A 22 13.49 -16.86 11.88
CA ARG A 22 14.17 -16.59 13.15
C ARG A 22 15.68 -16.51 12.99
N ALA A 23 16.30 -17.43 12.25
CA ALA A 23 17.73 -17.43 11.99
C ALA A 23 18.16 -16.24 11.13
N ARG A 24 17.35 -15.82 10.16
CA ARG A 24 17.55 -14.57 9.40
C ARG A 24 17.48 -13.33 10.31
N ARG A 25 16.54 -13.30 11.28
CA ARG A 25 16.49 -12.25 12.32
C ARG A 25 17.74 -12.22 13.19
N ILE A 26 18.28 -13.39 13.56
CA ILE A 26 19.56 -13.50 14.28
C ILE A 26 20.68 -12.94 13.39
N GLY A 27 20.77 -13.35 12.12
CA GLY A 27 21.80 -12.91 11.18
C GLY A 27 21.76 -11.41 10.86
N ALA A 28 20.61 -10.77 10.96
CA ALA A 28 20.45 -9.34 10.78
C ALA A 28 20.92 -8.51 12.00
N HIS A 29 21.14 -9.15 13.16
CA HIS A 29 21.62 -8.50 14.37
C HIS A 29 23.03 -7.91 14.20
N SER A 30 23.31 -6.75 14.80
CA SER A 30 24.59 -6.03 14.64
C SER A 30 25.80 -6.90 14.94
N MET A 31 25.75 -7.70 16.01
CA MET A 31 26.84 -8.62 16.40
C MET A 31 26.95 -9.87 15.53
N ALA A 32 25.88 -10.28 14.85
CA ALA A 32 25.84 -11.49 14.04
C ALA A 32 26.26 -11.25 12.58
N LYS A 33 26.31 -9.97 12.15
CA LYS A 33 26.80 -9.56 10.83
C LYS A 33 28.27 -9.93 10.62
N ASP A 34 29.09 -9.77 11.66
CA ASP A 34 30.48 -10.24 11.66
C ASP A 34 30.57 -11.59 12.38
N ARG A 35 30.42 -12.67 11.62
CA ARG A 35 30.51 -14.04 12.15
C ARG A 35 31.89 -14.37 12.71
N ALA A 36 32.97 -13.74 12.23
CA ALA A 36 34.30 -14.01 12.76
C ALA A 36 34.46 -13.42 14.16
N ALA A 37 34.00 -12.18 14.37
CA ALA A 37 33.94 -11.57 15.70
C ALA A 37 33.02 -12.36 16.65
N LEU A 38 31.86 -12.80 16.18
CA LEU A 38 30.94 -13.64 16.96
C LEU A 38 31.60 -14.95 17.42
N ARG A 39 32.32 -15.64 16.52
CA ARG A 39 33.06 -16.86 16.85
C ARG A 39 34.19 -16.63 17.84
N GLN A 40 34.88 -15.48 17.76
CA GLN A 40 35.91 -15.11 18.74
C GLN A 40 35.33 -14.96 20.15
N LEU A 41 34.14 -14.37 20.29
CA LEU A 41 33.44 -14.28 21.58
C LEU A 41 33.10 -15.68 22.13
N GLY A 42 32.77 -16.63 21.25
CA GLY A 42 32.50 -18.03 21.60
C GLY A 42 33.72 -18.86 22.01
N GLN A 43 34.95 -18.39 21.81
CA GLN A 43 36.17 -19.15 22.13
C GLN A 43 36.65 -18.98 23.58
N PHE A 44 36.07 -18.04 24.34
CA PHE A 44 36.49 -17.68 25.71
C PHE A 44 38.00 -17.51 25.86
N THR A 45 38.52 -16.40 25.32
CA THR A 45 39.93 -16.05 25.45
C THR A 45 40.18 -15.20 26.68
N MET A 46 41.15 -15.59 27.52
CA MET A 46 41.67 -14.77 28.61
C MET A 46 43.10 -14.34 28.28
N SER A 47 43.39 -13.04 28.36
CA SER A 47 44.76 -12.52 28.29
C SER A 47 45.19 -12.05 29.67
N GLY A 48 46.50 -11.97 29.93
CA GLY A 48 46.95 -11.59 31.24
C GLY A 48 48.46 -11.48 31.36
N THR A 49 48.92 -10.84 32.43
CA THR A 49 50.34 -10.82 32.80
C THR A 49 50.51 -11.50 34.16
N ILE A 50 51.58 -12.30 34.29
CA ILE A 50 51.95 -12.95 35.55
C ILE A 50 53.20 -12.24 36.07
N ALA A 51 53.09 -11.62 37.24
CA ALA A 51 54.20 -10.99 37.93
C ALA A 51 55.16 -12.04 38.52
N LEU A 52 56.39 -11.63 38.84
CA LEU A 52 57.43 -12.51 39.38
C LEU A 52 57.08 -13.11 40.75
N ASP A 53 56.15 -12.50 41.48
CA ASP A 53 55.62 -13.01 42.75
C ASP A 53 54.46 -14.00 42.57
N GLY A 54 54.08 -14.31 41.33
CA GLY A 54 52.99 -15.22 40.99
C GLY A 54 51.62 -14.57 40.88
N THR A 55 51.50 -13.24 41.07
CA THR A 55 50.23 -12.52 40.89
C THR A 55 49.85 -12.46 39.41
N MET A 56 48.63 -12.87 39.06
CA MET A 56 48.13 -12.82 37.68
C MET A 56 47.07 -11.73 37.53
N GLU A 57 47.29 -10.81 36.59
CA GLU A 57 46.24 -9.92 36.09
C GLU A 57 45.58 -10.58 34.87
N MET A 58 44.25 -10.67 34.87
CA MET A 58 43.48 -11.31 33.79
C MET A 58 42.50 -10.31 33.17
N THR A 59 42.48 -10.27 31.84
CA THR A 59 41.61 -9.42 31.04
C THR A 59 40.76 -10.29 30.11
N ARG A 60 39.47 -9.99 30.05
CA ARG A 60 38.50 -10.58 29.12
C ARG A 60 37.88 -9.48 28.28
N SER A 61 37.82 -9.68 26.97
CA SER A 61 37.08 -8.78 26.09
C SER A 61 35.60 -9.16 26.13
N LEU A 62 34.73 -8.19 26.42
CA LEU A 62 33.27 -8.38 26.46
C LEU A 62 32.60 -7.35 25.55
N PRO A 63 31.49 -7.72 24.88
CA PRO A 63 30.66 -6.78 24.14
C PRO A 63 29.91 -5.85 25.08
N GLU A 64 29.28 -4.82 24.50
CA GLU A 64 28.32 -3.99 25.21
C GLU A 64 27.08 -4.81 25.60
N GLU A 65 26.62 -4.66 26.85
CA GLU A 65 25.64 -5.56 27.48
C GLU A 65 24.25 -5.45 26.84
N GLU A 66 23.71 -4.25 26.58
CA GLU A 66 22.37 -4.09 26.02
C GLU A 66 22.28 -4.69 24.60
N VAL A 67 23.32 -4.46 23.79
CA VAL A 67 23.44 -5.08 22.46
C VAL A 67 23.52 -6.60 22.57
N PHE A 68 24.23 -7.14 23.56
CA PHE A 68 24.34 -8.59 23.74
C PHE A 68 23.05 -9.23 24.28
N GLU A 69 22.35 -8.58 25.22
CA GLU A 69 21.02 -8.99 25.68
C GLU A 69 20.05 -9.14 24.51
N SER A 70 20.09 -8.18 23.58
CA SER A 70 19.30 -8.22 22.35
C SER A 70 19.60 -9.47 21.50
N LEU A 71 20.85 -9.89 21.38
CA LEU A 71 21.24 -11.12 20.70
C LEU A 71 20.75 -12.37 21.45
N ALA A 72 20.99 -12.43 22.76
CA ALA A 72 20.61 -13.54 23.63
C ALA A 72 19.08 -13.78 23.60
N ALA A 73 18.29 -12.71 23.64
CA ALA A 73 16.84 -12.75 23.51
C ALA A 73 16.38 -13.31 22.15
N ARG A 74 17.11 -13.01 21.06
CA ARG A 74 16.80 -13.53 19.72
C ARG A 74 17.05 -15.02 19.60
N VAL A 75 18.13 -15.54 20.19
CA VAL A 75 18.49 -16.96 20.12
C VAL A 75 17.73 -17.85 21.11
N ARG A 76 17.27 -17.29 22.24
CA ARG A 76 16.60 -18.04 23.32
C ARG A 76 15.52 -19.02 22.83
N PRO A 77 14.58 -18.67 21.93
CA PRO A 77 13.54 -19.61 21.50
C PRO A 77 14.07 -20.88 20.84
N LEU A 78 15.30 -20.85 20.28
CA LEU A 78 15.92 -22.04 19.70
C LEU A 78 16.30 -23.08 20.77
N LEU A 79 16.44 -22.67 22.03
CA LEU A 79 16.86 -23.51 23.17
C LEU A 79 15.68 -23.97 24.05
N VAL A 80 14.51 -23.36 23.90
CA VAL A 80 13.35 -23.67 24.74
C VAL A 80 12.56 -24.83 24.13
N LYS A 81 12.56 -25.99 24.78
CA LYS A 81 11.96 -27.25 24.28
C LYS A 81 10.48 -27.16 23.90
N THR A 82 9.73 -26.20 24.48
CA THR A 82 8.30 -25.98 24.18
C THR A 82 8.05 -25.09 22.96
N GLU A 83 9.08 -24.42 22.45
CA GLU A 83 8.95 -23.55 21.28
C GLU A 83 8.98 -24.35 19.99
N SER A 84 8.18 -23.93 19.02
CA SER A 84 8.12 -24.55 17.68
C SER A 84 9.35 -24.24 16.82
N VAL A 85 10.39 -23.62 17.36
CA VAL A 85 11.65 -23.37 16.66
C VAL A 85 12.83 -23.97 17.42
N HIS A 86 12.53 -24.82 18.42
CA HIS A 86 13.54 -25.55 19.17
C HIS A 86 14.41 -26.38 18.23
N HIS A 87 15.73 -26.26 18.39
CA HIS A 87 16.71 -26.87 17.49
C HIS A 87 16.47 -28.36 17.27
N GLY A 88 16.15 -29.13 18.32
CA GLY A 88 15.96 -30.57 18.22
C GLY A 88 14.81 -30.94 17.29
N ALA A 89 13.67 -30.26 17.42
CA ALA A 89 12.52 -30.52 16.57
C ALA A 89 12.79 -30.12 15.11
N VAL A 90 13.56 -29.05 14.89
CA VAL A 90 13.93 -28.63 13.53
C VAL A 90 14.84 -29.66 12.87
N LEU A 91 15.86 -30.15 13.59
CA LEU A 91 16.78 -31.16 13.07
C LEU A 91 16.06 -32.48 12.76
N ASP A 92 15.07 -32.87 13.55
CA ASP A 92 14.27 -34.08 13.29
C ASP A 92 13.45 -33.94 12.00
N VAL A 93 12.81 -32.78 11.78
CA VAL A 93 12.11 -32.51 10.51
C VAL A 93 13.07 -32.48 9.33
N ILE A 94 14.28 -31.92 9.50
CA ILE A 94 15.31 -31.93 8.46
C ILE A 94 15.74 -33.36 8.10
N GLU A 95 15.95 -34.22 9.11
CA GLU A 95 16.28 -35.63 8.91
C GLU A 95 15.21 -36.34 8.09
N ASP A 96 13.93 -36.17 8.46
CA ASP A 96 12.80 -36.76 7.73
C ASP A 96 12.76 -36.30 6.26
N LYS A 97 12.96 -35.01 6.01
CA LYS A 97 13.01 -34.45 4.65
C LYS A 97 14.18 -35.05 3.86
N LEU A 98 15.38 -35.07 4.45
CA LEU A 98 16.57 -35.61 3.81
C LEU A 98 16.43 -37.10 3.49
N LEU A 99 15.85 -37.90 4.40
CA LEU A 99 15.58 -39.32 4.18
C LEU A 99 14.59 -39.54 3.02
N SER A 100 13.61 -38.66 2.87
CA SER A 100 12.62 -38.71 1.78
C SER A 100 13.09 -38.13 0.44
N ALA A 101 14.18 -37.36 0.43
CA ALA A 101 14.67 -36.66 -0.76
C ALA A 101 15.25 -37.63 -1.82
N ASP A 102 14.92 -37.34 -3.09
CA ASP A 102 15.47 -38.00 -4.28
C ASP A 102 16.77 -37.31 -4.70
N LEU A 103 17.86 -37.67 -4.01
CA LEU A 103 19.21 -37.14 -4.23
C LEU A 103 20.17 -38.26 -4.61
N PRO A 104 21.26 -37.96 -5.33
CA PRO A 104 22.38 -38.88 -5.49
C PRO A 104 22.89 -39.41 -4.15
N SER A 105 23.24 -40.70 -4.09
CA SER A 105 23.65 -41.35 -2.84
C SER A 105 24.85 -40.67 -2.16
N ASP A 106 25.79 -40.15 -2.93
CA ASP A 106 26.98 -39.47 -2.42
C ASP A 106 26.61 -38.14 -1.73
N ASP A 107 25.77 -37.32 -2.39
CA ASP A 107 25.27 -36.05 -1.83
C ASP A 107 24.44 -36.29 -0.57
N LYS A 108 23.55 -37.29 -0.60
CA LYS A 108 22.71 -37.66 0.54
C LYS A 108 23.56 -38.13 1.73
N SER A 109 24.63 -38.88 1.49
CA SER A 109 25.54 -39.35 2.53
C SER A 109 26.29 -38.18 3.19
N ALA A 110 26.84 -37.27 2.38
CA ALA A 110 27.53 -36.08 2.88
C ALA A 110 26.61 -35.18 3.70
N LEU A 111 25.39 -34.91 3.20
CA LEU A 111 24.41 -34.10 3.92
C LEU A 111 23.98 -34.76 5.25
N THR A 112 23.91 -36.09 5.30
CA THR A 112 23.57 -36.81 6.54
C THR A 112 24.70 -36.71 7.57
N GLU A 113 25.96 -36.73 7.13
CA GLU A 113 27.13 -36.51 7.99
C GLU A 113 27.18 -35.07 8.54
N ASP A 114 26.88 -34.09 7.70
CA ASP A 114 26.75 -32.68 8.11
C ASP A 114 25.62 -32.50 9.15
N LEU A 115 24.46 -33.15 8.94
CA LEU A 115 23.34 -33.12 9.88
C LEU A 115 23.70 -33.77 11.21
N ALA A 116 24.43 -34.89 11.19
CA ALA A 116 24.92 -35.56 12.39
C ALA A 116 25.86 -34.64 13.19
N THR A 117 26.76 -33.93 12.49
CA THR A 117 27.65 -32.92 13.10
C THR A 117 26.85 -31.80 13.75
N LEU A 118 25.86 -31.23 13.05
CA LEU A 118 24.98 -30.21 13.61
C LEU A 118 24.23 -30.70 14.85
N ARG A 119 23.74 -31.94 14.83
CA ARG A 119 23.05 -32.55 15.97
C ARG A 119 23.98 -32.75 17.16
N GLU A 120 25.22 -33.18 16.92
CA GLU A 120 26.25 -33.28 17.96
C GLU A 120 26.54 -31.90 18.57
N ASP A 121 26.76 -30.88 17.75
CA ASP A 121 27.02 -29.51 18.21
C ASP A 121 25.85 -28.95 19.03
N TRP A 122 24.61 -29.10 18.54
CA TRP A 122 23.40 -28.64 19.23
C TRP A 122 23.17 -29.38 20.56
N SER A 123 23.54 -30.66 20.65
CA SER A 123 23.32 -31.47 21.87
C SER A 123 24.06 -30.94 23.10
N ARG A 124 25.07 -30.09 22.89
CA ARG A 124 25.87 -29.46 23.95
C ARG A 124 25.12 -28.32 24.64
N PHE A 125 24.06 -27.78 24.02
CA PHE A 125 23.35 -26.59 24.50
C PHE A 125 22.01 -26.95 25.14
N ASP A 126 22.00 -27.10 26.46
CA ASP A 126 20.76 -27.20 27.26
C ASP A 126 20.87 -26.24 28.45
N THR A 127 19.98 -25.23 28.51
CA THR A 127 20.02 -24.21 29.58
C THR A 127 19.62 -24.73 30.97
N ASP A 128 19.16 -25.98 31.06
CA ASP A 128 18.88 -26.64 32.33
C ASP A 128 19.92 -27.73 32.67
N SER A 129 21.06 -27.79 31.95
CA SER A 129 22.18 -28.69 32.24
C SER A 129 23.29 -28.05 33.09
N ASP A 130 24.21 -28.89 33.55
CA ASP A 130 25.46 -28.58 34.24
C ASP A 130 26.69 -28.90 33.37
N THR A 131 26.48 -29.02 32.06
CA THR A 131 27.54 -29.34 31.10
C THR A 131 28.56 -28.21 31.03
N VAL A 132 29.83 -28.54 31.20
CA VAL A 132 30.95 -27.62 30.99
C VAL A 132 31.27 -27.57 29.50
N LEU A 133 31.19 -26.38 28.89
CA LEU A 133 31.51 -26.18 27.47
C LEU A 133 32.95 -25.71 27.25
N GLY A 134 33.41 -24.79 28.09
CA GLY A 134 34.75 -24.20 28.07
C GLY A 134 35.37 -24.14 29.45
N PHE A 135 34.61 -23.74 30.48
CA PHE A 135 35.16 -23.60 31.83
C PHE A 135 34.14 -23.87 32.95
N SER A 136 34.68 -24.13 34.14
CA SER A 136 33.94 -24.17 35.40
C SER A 136 34.60 -23.25 36.41
N MET A 137 33.81 -22.67 37.31
CA MET A 137 34.30 -21.71 38.28
C MET A 137 33.96 -22.13 39.70
N GLN A 138 34.90 -21.87 40.61
CA GLN A 138 34.75 -21.98 42.05
C GLN A 138 35.45 -20.78 42.69
N SER A 139 34.92 -20.27 43.79
CA SER A 139 35.52 -19.18 44.56
C SER A 139 35.60 -19.57 46.03
N SER A 140 36.66 -19.14 46.73
CA SER A 140 36.80 -19.22 48.18
C SER A 140 37.65 -18.07 48.67
N LEU A 141 37.55 -17.72 49.95
CA LEU A 141 38.51 -16.83 50.59
C LEU A 141 39.89 -17.49 50.69
N LEU A 142 40.95 -16.69 50.88
CA LEU A 142 42.34 -17.17 50.97
C LEU A 142 42.58 -18.10 52.17
N ASP A 143 41.74 -18.01 53.20
CA ASP A 143 41.75 -18.90 54.37
C ASP A 143 40.93 -20.18 54.18
N GLY A 144 40.36 -20.37 52.98
CA GLY A 144 39.54 -21.53 52.61
C GLY A 144 38.09 -21.47 53.08
N THR A 145 37.66 -20.36 53.70
CA THR A 145 36.26 -20.16 54.10
C THR A 145 35.41 -19.64 52.93
N GLU A 146 34.08 -19.73 53.06
CA GLU A 146 33.10 -19.27 52.04
C GLU A 146 33.29 -19.86 50.64
N ALA A 147 33.70 -21.13 50.56
CA ALA A 147 33.83 -21.82 49.28
C ALA A 147 32.46 -22.02 48.60
N THR A 148 32.33 -21.54 47.37
CA THR A 148 31.17 -21.82 46.51
C THR A 148 31.24 -23.25 45.95
N PRO A 149 30.10 -23.84 45.53
CA PRO A 149 30.14 -25.03 44.69
C PRO A 149 30.83 -24.72 43.36
N GLN A 150 31.43 -25.74 42.75
CA GLN A 150 31.92 -25.64 41.38
C GLN A 150 30.71 -25.55 40.44
N VAL A 151 30.66 -24.50 39.63
CA VAL A 151 29.59 -24.27 38.64
C VAL A 151 30.14 -24.25 37.23
N SER A 152 29.39 -24.80 36.28
CA SER A 152 29.72 -24.71 34.85
C SER A 152 29.44 -23.32 34.29
N ASP A 153 30.12 -22.99 33.20
CA ASP A 153 29.77 -21.88 32.31
C ASP A 153 28.33 -21.92 31.80
N THR A 154 27.76 -23.10 31.52
CA THR A 154 26.34 -23.24 31.15
C THR A 154 25.41 -22.77 32.29
N GLN A 155 25.71 -23.13 33.54
CA GLN A 155 24.95 -22.67 34.70
C GLN A 155 25.09 -21.16 34.92
N LEU A 156 26.30 -20.61 34.74
CA LEU A 156 26.57 -19.17 34.84
C LEU A 156 25.82 -18.38 33.74
N ALA A 157 25.90 -18.83 32.48
CA ALA A 157 25.21 -18.22 31.35
C ALA A 157 23.69 -18.25 31.52
N SER A 158 23.16 -19.38 31.99
CA SER A 158 21.73 -19.56 32.27
C SER A 158 21.27 -18.71 33.46
N ALA A 159 22.11 -18.56 34.49
CA ALA A 159 21.82 -17.68 35.62
C ALA A 159 21.79 -16.20 35.20
N TRP A 160 22.63 -15.78 34.24
CA TRP A 160 22.56 -14.43 33.67
C TRP A 160 21.26 -14.23 32.89
N LEU A 161 21.01 -15.06 31.87
CA LEU A 161 19.83 -14.90 31.02
C LEU A 161 18.53 -14.97 31.83
N TYR A 162 18.39 -15.95 32.71
CA TYR A 162 17.13 -16.16 33.43
C TYR A 162 17.04 -15.40 34.75
N GLY A 163 18.15 -15.00 35.39
CA GLY A 163 18.11 -14.35 36.70
C GLY A 163 18.39 -12.85 36.68
N ASP A 164 19.15 -12.36 35.70
CA ASP A 164 19.42 -10.94 35.56
C ASP A 164 18.50 -10.30 34.51
N VAL A 165 18.17 -11.03 33.43
CA VAL A 165 17.44 -10.46 32.28
C VAL A 165 15.95 -10.86 32.26
N VAL A 166 15.60 -12.14 32.42
CA VAL A 166 14.24 -12.65 32.11
C VAL A 166 13.34 -12.89 33.32
N HIS A 167 13.85 -13.45 34.43
CA HIS A 167 13.07 -13.76 35.63
C HIS A 167 13.72 -13.21 36.89
N VAL A 168 12.89 -12.88 37.88
CA VAL A 168 13.36 -12.48 39.22
C VAL A 168 13.72 -13.69 40.08
N ASP A 169 13.01 -14.83 39.90
CA ASP A 169 13.20 -16.04 40.71
C ASP A 169 13.73 -17.22 39.87
N LEU A 170 15.03 -17.52 40.01
CA LEU A 170 15.65 -18.70 39.40
C LEU A 170 15.28 -19.99 40.14
N ARG A 171 15.17 -21.09 39.38
CA ARG A 171 14.94 -22.44 39.91
C ARG A 171 15.86 -23.44 39.22
N GLY A 172 16.11 -24.57 39.86
CA GLY A 172 16.83 -25.71 39.29
C GLY A 172 18.35 -25.52 39.25
N LYS A 173 19.02 -26.20 38.32
CA LYS A 173 20.49 -26.30 38.25
C LYS A 173 21.23 -24.97 38.05
N LYS A 174 20.54 -23.94 37.56
CA LYS A 174 21.06 -22.58 37.35
C LYS A 174 21.10 -21.71 38.61
N THR A 175 20.55 -22.17 39.73
CA THR A 175 20.51 -21.40 40.99
C THR A 175 21.92 -21.13 41.53
N ASP A 176 22.82 -22.10 41.48
CA ASP A 176 24.18 -21.96 42.02
C ASP A 176 25.01 -20.90 41.26
N GLY A 177 24.64 -20.58 40.01
CA GLY A 177 25.27 -19.49 39.26
C GLY A 177 25.12 -18.12 39.94
N GLN A 178 24.01 -17.89 40.67
CA GLN A 178 23.76 -16.64 41.41
C GLN A 178 24.73 -16.40 42.57
N LEU A 179 25.49 -17.41 42.98
CA LEU A 179 26.56 -17.26 43.98
C LEU A 179 27.76 -16.48 43.42
N PHE A 180 27.78 -16.20 42.12
CA PHE A 180 28.86 -15.48 41.46
C PHE A 180 28.43 -14.09 40.98
N PRO A 181 29.35 -13.10 40.98
CA PRO A 181 29.07 -11.75 40.51
C PRO A 181 28.54 -11.71 39.06
N VAL A 182 27.70 -10.72 38.75
CA VAL A 182 27.11 -10.51 37.42
C VAL A 182 28.15 -10.57 36.30
N LYS A 183 29.33 -9.96 36.49
CA LYS A 183 30.42 -9.97 35.49
C LYS A 183 30.86 -11.38 35.06
N GLU A 184 30.84 -12.36 35.97
CA GLU A 184 31.24 -13.73 35.66
C GLU A 184 30.13 -14.47 34.91
N ARG A 185 28.88 -14.22 35.32
CA ARG A 185 27.69 -14.75 34.66
C ARG A 185 27.54 -14.20 33.24
N PHE A 186 27.73 -12.89 33.07
CA PHE A 186 27.76 -12.22 31.76
C PHE A 186 28.89 -12.74 30.88
N ALA A 187 30.11 -12.90 31.39
CA ALA A 187 31.21 -13.47 30.61
C ALA A 187 30.93 -14.89 30.10
N ALA A 188 30.30 -15.73 30.92
CA ALA A 188 29.85 -17.06 30.50
C ALA A 188 28.73 -16.98 29.45
N ALA A 189 27.77 -16.06 29.63
CA ALA A 189 26.68 -15.83 28.68
C ALA A 189 27.20 -15.38 27.31
N VAL A 190 28.20 -14.49 27.28
CA VAL A 190 28.87 -14.02 26.06
C VAL A 190 29.38 -15.18 25.23
N MET A 191 30.12 -16.11 25.84
CA MET A 191 30.59 -17.31 25.15
C MET A 191 29.41 -18.18 24.71
N TYR A 192 28.51 -18.53 25.64
CA TYR A 192 27.42 -19.47 25.40
C TYR A 192 26.50 -19.03 24.26
N PHE A 193 25.92 -17.83 24.34
CA PHE A 193 24.95 -17.37 23.34
C PHE A 193 25.59 -16.93 22.02
N SER A 194 26.89 -16.60 22.01
CA SER A 194 27.61 -16.38 20.75
C SER A 194 27.77 -17.69 19.96
N LEU A 195 28.08 -18.79 20.64
CA LEU A 195 28.13 -20.12 20.02
C LEU A 195 26.75 -20.56 19.50
N VAL A 196 25.70 -20.37 20.29
CA VAL A 196 24.32 -20.66 19.87
C VAL A 196 23.91 -19.82 18.65
N ALA A 197 24.27 -18.54 18.63
CA ALA A 197 24.00 -17.67 17.49
C ALA A 197 24.72 -18.15 16.22
N ASP A 198 26.01 -18.48 16.32
CA ASP A 198 26.78 -19.01 15.17
C ASP A 198 26.22 -20.35 14.68
N LEU A 199 25.79 -21.22 15.60
CA LEU A 199 25.21 -22.52 15.27
C LEU A 199 23.84 -22.38 14.59
N ALA A 200 23.02 -21.41 15.01
CA ALA A 200 21.76 -21.06 14.33
C ALA A 200 22.00 -20.59 12.89
N LEU A 201 23.03 -19.77 12.68
CA LEU A 201 23.40 -19.30 11.34
C LEU A 201 24.00 -20.39 10.47
N THR A 202 24.77 -21.30 11.06
CA THR A 202 25.30 -22.48 10.38
C THR A 202 24.18 -23.42 9.96
N THR A 203 23.17 -23.62 10.83
CA THR A 203 21.96 -24.38 10.50
C THR A 203 21.15 -23.71 9.38
N LEU A 204 21.05 -22.37 9.36
CA LEU A 204 20.43 -21.63 8.27
C LEU A 204 21.15 -21.82 6.93
N ASP A 205 22.49 -21.80 6.93
CA ASP A 205 23.26 -22.03 5.72
C ASP A 205 23.07 -23.46 5.22
N TYR A 206 23.01 -24.45 6.13
CA TYR A 206 22.70 -25.84 5.80
C TYR A 206 21.31 -25.99 5.17
N LEU A 207 20.28 -25.35 5.73
CA LEU A 207 18.93 -25.33 5.16
C LEU A 207 18.88 -24.75 3.75
N LYS A 208 19.66 -23.70 3.47
CA LYS A 208 19.78 -23.12 2.12
C LYS A 208 20.47 -24.07 1.13
N VAL A 209 21.42 -24.88 1.60
CA VAL A 209 22.03 -25.93 0.76
C VAL A 209 21.00 -27.01 0.43
N LEU A 210 20.21 -27.45 1.41
CA LEU A 210 19.13 -28.43 1.20
C LEU A 210 18.07 -27.92 0.21
N ASP A 211 17.65 -26.66 0.34
CA ASP A 211 16.73 -26.00 -0.59
C ASP A 211 17.29 -25.97 -2.02
N LYS A 212 18.55 -25.54 -2.18
CA LYS A 212 19.22 -25.48 -3.48
C LYS A 212 19.37 -26.85 -4.15
N LEU A 213 19.56 -27.91 -3.37
CA LEU A 213 19.66 -29.28 -3.87
C LEU A 213 18.29 -29.94 -4.09
N GLY A 214 17.19 -29.27 -3.73
CA GLY A 214 15.82 -29.81 -3.85
C GLY A 214 15.48 -30.87 -2.79
N ALA A 215 16.27 -30.95 -1.70
CA ALA A 215 16.01 -31.87 -0.59
C ALA A 215 14.81 -31.45 0.27
N LEU A 216 14.53 -30.15 0.28
CA LEU A 216 13.35 -29.51 0.84
C LEU A 216 13.04 -28.27 -0.01
N ALA A 217 11.88 -27.63 0.23
CA ALA A 217 11.53 -26.37 -0.40
C ALA A 217 11.21 -25.34 0.68
N LEU A 218 11.99 -24.26 0.73
CA LEU A 218 11.71 -23.11 1.59
C LEU A 218 10.76 -22.17 0.87
N SER A 219 9.80 -21.60 1.60
CA SER A 219 8.89 -20.62 0.99
C SER A 219 9.63 -19.32 0.63
N PRO A 220 9.20 -18.61 -0.45
CA PRO A 220 9.70 -17.26 -0.73
C PRO A 220 9.46 -16.31 0.45
N GLN A 221 8.39 -16.52 1.21
CA GLN A 221 8.12 -15.76 2.42
C GLN A 221 9.25 -15.94 3.46
N ALA A 222 9.70 -17.17 3.70
CA ALA A 222 10.81 -17.43 4.63
C ALA A 222 12.15 -16.84 4.15
N LEU A 223 12.41 -16.83 2.84
CA LEU A 223 13.69 -16.42 2.25
C LEU A 223 13.81 -14.92 1.96
N ASP A 224 12.72 -14.29 1.53
CA ASP A 224 12.75 -12.94 0.95
C ASP A 224 12.07 -11.90 1.85
N GLU A 225 11.13 -12.29 2.72
CA GLU A 225 10.42 -11.34 3.58
C GLU A 225 11.42 -10.54 4.44
N PRO A 226 11.29 -9.21 4.53
CA PRO A 226 12.12 -8.39 5.40
C PRO A 226 11.98 -8.82 6.86
N VAL A 227 13.09 -9.22 7.47
CA VAL A 227 13.11 -9.68 8.87
C VAL A 227 13.43 -8.57 9.88
N VAL A 228 13.77 -7.38 9.39
CA VAL A 228 14.06 -6.17 10.18
C VAL A 228 13.43 -4.96 9.51
N VAL A 229 12.95 -4.02 10.33
CA VAL A 229 12.54 -2.70 9.85
C VAL A 229 13.80 -1.84 9.76
N ALA A 230 14.23 -1.54 8.53
CA ALA A 230 15.41 -0.70 8.28
C ALA A 230 15.07 0.80 8.23
N ALA A 231 13.79 1.16 8.19
CA ALA A 231 13.32 2.54 8.15
C ALA A 231 13.15 3.10 9.58
N SER A 232 13.45 4.39 9.74
CA SER A 232 13.15 5.13 10.97
C SER A 232 11.71 5.65 11.02
N GLU A 233 11.04 5.65 9.87
CA GLU A 233 9.67 6.13 9.70
C GLU A 233 8.90 5.13 8.82
N LEU A 234 7.64 4.90 9.16
CA LEU A 234 6.70 4.17 8.32
C LEU A 234 5.83 5.20 7.61
N VAL A 235 5.87 5.20 6.28
CA VAL A 235 5.09 6.12 5.45
C VAL A 235 4.03 5.29 4.73
N ASP A 236 2.79 5.42 5.22
CA ASP A 236 1.62 4.81 4.59
C ASP A 236 0.78 5.89 3.90
N THR A 237 0.35 5.62 2.68
CA THR A 237 -0.63 6.47 1.97
C THR A 237 -2.02 5.91 2.22
N ALA A 238 -2.91 6.71 2.79
CA ALA A 238 -4.27 6.30 3.12
C ALA A 238 -5.29 7.41 2.85
N SER A 239 -6.54 7.02 2.65
CA SER A 239 -7.68 7.95 2.66
C SER A 239 -8.26 8.04 4.06
N ALA A 240 -8.59 9.25 4.50
CA ALA A 240 -9.24 9.50 5.78
C ALA A 240 -10.70 9.90 5.55
N PHE A 241 -11.59 9.42 6.43
CA PHE A 241 -13.02 9.73 6.39
C PHE A 241 -13.50 10.20 7.77
N ILE A 242 -14.50 11.08 7.79
CA ILE A 242 -15.13 11.62 8.99
C ILE A 242 -16.66 11.53 8.92
N ALA A 243 -17.30 11.43 10.08
CA ALA A 243 -18.76 11.39 10.23
C ALA A 243 -19.18 12.17 11.48
N ASP A 244 -20.47 12.47 11.59
CA ASP A 244 -21.05 13.12 12.75
C ASP A 244 -20.91 12.25 14.00
N VAL A 245 -20.77 12.91 15.16
CA VAL A 245 -20.68 12.24 16.45
C VAL A 245 -21.93 11.40 16.71
N GLY A 246 -21.72 10.09 16.92
CA GLY A 246 -22.80 9.11 17.11
C GLY A 246 -23.02 8.18 15.92
N THR A 247 -22.39 8.45 14.78
CA THR A 247 -22.40 7.55 13.61
C THR A 247 -21.62 6.26 13.94
N PRO A 248 -22.21 5.06 13.73
CA PRO A 248 -21.49 3.80 13.93
C PRO A 248 -20.25 3.69 13.04
N ALA A 249 -19.15 3.16 13.58
CA ALA A 249 -17.94 2.91 12.79
C ALA A 249 -18.21 1.85 11.70
N PRO A 250 -17.67 2.05 10.48
CA PRO A 250 -17.96 1.17 9.36
C PRO A 250 -17.18 -0.14 9.46
N ASP A 251 -17.75 -1.21 8.88
CA ASP A 251 -17.05 -2.48 8.70
C ASP A 251 -16.21 -2.43 7.42
N LEU A 252 -14.90 -2.18 7.57
CA LEU A 252 -13.96 -2.08 6.46
C LEU A 252 -13.62 -3.45 5.82
N SER A 253 -14.12 -4.58 6.37
CA SER A 253 -13.99 -5.89 5.73
C SER A 253 -14.90 -6.03 4.50
N VAL A 254 -15.93 -5.19 4.41
CA VAL A 254 -16.80 -5.06 3.24
C VAL A 254 -16.24 -3.92 2.40
N SER A 255 -15.33 -4.27 1.50
CA SER A 255 -14.59 -3.33 0.64
C SER A 255 -15.51 -2.25 0.06
N ALA A 256 -15.14 -0.99 0.25
CA ALA A 256 -15.70 0.11 -0.52
C ALA A 256 -14.55 1.02 -0.97
N GLY A 257 -14.35 1.13 -2.29
CA GLY A 257 -13.58 2.21 -2.89
C GLY A 257 -14.26 3.57 -2.75
N ASP A 258 -15.49 3.61 -2.23
CA ASP A 258 -16.25 4.79 -1.87
C ASP A 258 -16.22 5.04 -0.35
N ALA A 259 -16.54 6.26 0.07
CA ALA A 259 -16.74 6.59 1.48
C ALA A 259 -17.83 5.70 2.10
N PRO A 260 -17.63 5.14 3.31
CA PRO A 260 -18.66 4.37 3.99
C PRO A 260 -19.94 5.18 4.21
N GLU A 261 -21.09 4.49 4.33
CA GLU A 261 -22.37 5.16 4.56
C GLU A 261 -22.31 6.04 5.82
N GLY A 262 -22.72 7.31 5.69
CA GLY A 262 -22.67 8.30 6.77
C GLY A 262 -21.30 8.95 6.96
N PHE A 263 -20.28 8.55 6.21
CA PHE A 263 -18.95 9.15 6.22
C PHE A 263 -18.72 9.98 4.95
N LYS A 264 -17.96 11.06 5.10
CA LYS A 264 -17.38 11.81 3.98
C LYS A 264 -15.86 11.77 4.06
N GLN A 265 -15.19 11.93 2.93
CA GLN A 265 -13.73 12.04 2.91
C GLN A 265 -13.30 13.30 3.68
N LEU A 266 -12.29 13.16 4.53
CA LEU A 266 -11.73 14.26 5.30
C LEU A 266 -10.89 15.16 4.38
N THR A 267 -11.21 16.44 4.33
CA THR A 267 -10.50 17.44 3.51
C THR A 267 -9.65 18.40 4.34
N VAL A 268 -8.78 19.19 3.70
CA VAL A 268 -8.01 20.24 4.40
C VAL A 268 -8.93 21.30 4.99
N VAL A 269 -10.02 21.65 4.29
CA VAL A 269 -11.04 22.59 4.81
C VAL A 269 -11.64 22.04 6.10
N ASP A 270 -12.01 20.76 6.15
CA ASP A 270 -12.55 20.14 7.37
C ASP A 270 -11.55 20.21 8.54
N VAL A 271 -10.28 19.90 8.29
CA VAL A 271 -9.22 19.98 9.30
C VAL A 271 -9.03 21.42 9.80
N LEU A 272 -9.00 22.40 8.89
CA LEU A 272 -8.85 23.80 9.26
C LEU A 272 -10.03 24.32 10.08
N ARG A 273 -11.25 23.91 9.75
CA ARG A 273 -12.49 24.27 10.48
C ARG A 273 -12.61 23.63 11.86
N MET A 274 -11.77 22.65 12.21
CA MET A 274 -11.68 22.15 13.59
C MET A 274 -11.24 23.24 14.57
N ASP A 275 -10.54 24.29 14.09
CA ASP A 275 -10.33 25.53 14.83
C ASP A 275 -11.42 26.55 14.44
N PRO A 276 -12.35 26.91 15.37
CA PRO A 276 -13.44 27.84 15.07
C PRO A 276 -12.98 29.21 14.56
N ARG A 277 -11.71 29.59 14.79
CA ARG A 277 -11.16 30.84 14.28
C ARG A 277 -11.03 30.84 12.76
N ASN A 278 -10.83 29.68 12.15
CA ASN A 278 -10.66 29.51 10.70
C ASN A 278 -11.97 29.36 9.94
N GLU A 279 -13.08 29.17 10.66
CA GLU A 279 -14.38 28.91 10.05
C GLU A 279 -14.92 30.16 9.35
N VAL A 280 -15.16 30.01 8.04
CA VAL A 280 -15.76 31.02 7.17
C VAL A 280 -16.65 30.31 6.17
N ASP A 281 -17.79 30.88 5.84
CA ASP A 281 -18.62 30.38 4.74
C ASP A 281 -18.48 31.31 3.53
N PHE A 282 -18.49 30.72 2.34
CA PHE A 282 -18.45 31.45 1.08
C PHE A 282 -19.81 31.40 0.40
N VAL A 283 -20.50 32.54 0.40
CA VAL A 283 -21.90 32.67 -0.04
C VAL A 283 -21.96 33.43 -1.35
N LEU A 284 -22.68 32.89 -2.32
CA LEU A 284 -22.92 33.51 -3.62
C LEU A 284 -24.35 34.05 -3.70
N GLU A 285 -24.52 35.26 -4.22
CA GLU A 285 -25.80 35.95 -4.31
C GLU A 285 -26.05 36.48 -5.74
N ASP A 286 -27.30 36.44 -6.17
CA ASP A 286 -27.75 37.02 -7.44
C ASP A 286 -27.95 38.55 -7.34
N GLU A 287 -28.36 39.20 -8.44
CA GLU A 287 -28.59 40.65 -8.48
C GLU A 287 -29.70 41.13 -7.52
N THR A 288 -30.61 40.23 -7.11
CA THR A 288 -31.69 40.53 -6.18
C THR A 288 -31.26 40.38 -4.72
N GLY A 289 -30.04 39.88 -4.46
CA GLY A 289 -29.53 39.55 -3.14
C GLY A 289 -30.04 38.20 -2.62
N GLN A 290 -30.61 37.36 -3.49
CA GLN A 290 -30.99 36.01 -3.13
C GLN A 290 -29.76 35.09 -3.20
N GLN A 291 -29.59 34.25 -2.19
CA GLN A 291 -28.51 33.25 -2.15
C GLN A 291 -28.68 32.23 -3.29
N VAL A 292 -27.65 32.13 -4.13
CA VAL A 292 -27.51 31.16 -5.22
C VAL A 292 -26.88 29.87 -4.71
N ALA A 293 -25.79 30.00 -3.95
CA ALA A 293 -25.03 28.87 -3.39
C ALA A 293 -24.31 29.28 -2.09
N SER A 294 -23.92 28.29 -1.29
CA SER A 294 -23.08 28.48 -0.11
C SER A 294 -22.13 27.30 0.03
N TYR A 295 -20.87 27.59 0.32
CA TYR A 295 -19.79 26.62 0.41
C TYR A 295 -19.08 26.72 1.74
N ALA A 296 -18.64 25.58 2.25
CA ALA A 296 -17.76 25.55 3.41
C ALA A 296 -16.36 26.05 2.97
N ALA A 297 -15.87 27.10 3.63
CA ALA A 297 -14.52 27.59 3.45
C ALA A 297 -13.74 27.57 4.77
N ALA A 298 -12.44 27.75 4.67
CA ALA A 298 -11.59 27.93 5.83
C ALA A 298 -10.43 28.89 5.54
N VAL A 299 -10.06 29.71 6.51
CA VAL A 299 -8.84 30.52 6.41
C VAL A 299 -7.62 29.63 6.63
N SER A 300 -6.85 29.39 5.56
CA SER A 300 -5.62 28.59 5.57
C SER A 300 -4.43 29.37 6.12
N ASN A 301 -4.41 30.69 5.90
CA ASN A 301 -3.30 31.55 6.31
C ASN A 301 -3.75 32.97 6.68
N ARG A 302 -3.05 33.59 7.64
CA ARG A 302 -3.21 34.99 8.03
C ARG A 302 -1.86 35.66 8.15
N ARG A 303 -1.67 36.76 7.43
CA ARG A 303 -0.45 37.57 7.51
C ARG A 303 -0.78 39.06 7.63
N GLN A 304 0.15 39.84 8.16
CA GLN A 304 0.06 41.29 8.23
C GLN A 304 1.25 41.90 7.49
N ALA A 305 1.00 42.80 6.54
CA ALA A 305 2.03 43.51 5.79
C ALA A 305 1.53 44.91 5.41
N ASP A 306 2.41 45.91 5.45
CA ASP A 306 2.11 47.30 5.06
C ASP A 306 0.84 47.90 5.71
N GLY A 307 0.58 47.54 6.98
CA GLY A 307 -0.60 48.01 7.72
C GLY A 307 -1.92 47.36 7.30
N ARG A 308 -1.88 46.35 6.41
CA ARG A 308 -3.02 45.55 5.96
C ARG A 308 -2.92 44.13 6.50
N LEU A 309 -4.06 43.52 6.70
CA LEU A 309 -4.21 42.11 7.02
C LEU A 309 -4.55 41.37 5.72
N PHE A 310 -3.96 40.20 5.53
CA PHE A 310 -4.17 39.35 4.38
C PHE A 310 -4.61 37.97 4.84
N TRP A 311 -5.69 37.47 4.25
CA TRP A 311 -6.24 36.15 4.51
C TRP A 311 -6.22 35.33 3.23
N SER A 312 -5.76 34.09 3.32
CA SER A 312 -5.94 33.08 2.29
C SER A 312 -7.11 32.20 2.72
N ALA A 313 -8.20 32.20 1.94
CA ALA A 313 -9.39 31.39 2.21
C ALA A 313 -9.49 30.28 1.18
N LEU A 314 -9.50 29.03 1.65
CA LEU A 314 -9.67 27.84 0.83
C LEU A 314 -11.14 27.42 0.81
N ILE A 315 -11.71 27.25 -0.38
CA ILE A 315 -13.12 26.93 -0.65
C ILE A 315 -13.17 25.57 -1.34
N GLU A 316 -13.97 24.64 -0.80
CA GLU A 316 -14.16 23.28 -1.35
C GLU A 316 -12.84 22.53 -1.64
N ASN A 317 -11.77 22.83 -0.89
CA ASN A 317 -10.43 22.27 -1.07
C ASN A 317 -9.78 22.55 -2.45
N VAL A 318 -10.32 23.49 -3.23
CA VAL A 318 -9.91 23.72 -4.61
C VAL A 318 -9.57 25.19 -4.85
N LEU A 319 -10.46 26.12 -4.50
CA LEU A 319 -10.26 27.54 -4.81
C LEU A 319 -9.66 28.27 -3.61
N GLU A 320 -8.49 28.87 -3.77
CA GLU A 320 -7.86 29.72 -2.77
C GLU A 320 -8.00 31.19 -3.16
N ILE A 321 -8.71 31.95 -2.33
CA ILE A 321 -8.92 33.38 -2.52
C ILE A 321 -8.07 34.14 -1.48
N GLU A 322 -7.16 34.98 -1.97
CA GLU A 322 -6.38 35.88 -1.12
C GLU A 322 -7.07 37.24 -1.05
N LEU A 323 -7.42 37.65 0.16
CA LEU A 323 -8.07 38.92 0.47
C LEU A 323 -7.13 39.79 1.28
N SER A 324 -7.13 41.09 1.05
CA SER A 324 -6.52 42.06 1.97
C SER A 324 -7.54 43.05 2.50
N PHE A 325 -7.33 43.53 3.72
CA PHE A 325 -8.17 44.55 4.33
C PHE A 325 -7.37 45.42 5.29
N SER A 326 -7.80 46.67 5.42
CA SER A 326 -7.27 47.60 6.42
C SER A 326 -7.94 47.36 7.77
N ALA A 327 -7.17 47.47 8.85
CA ALA A 327 -7.71 47.41 10.20
C ALA A 327 -7.83 48.83 10.77
N SER A 328 -9.02 49.20 11.25
CA SER A 328 -9.27 50.43 12.00
C SER A 328 -9.92 50.07 13.34
N GLY A 329 -9.10 49.91 14.38
CA GLY A 329 -9.56 49.40 15.67
C GLY A 329 -10.02 47.94 15.58
N GLU A 330 -11.24 47.65 16.04
CA GLU A 330 -11.86 46.31 15.94
C GLU A 330 -12.61 46.10 14.61
N THR A 331 -12.68 47.13 13.76
CA THR A 331 -13.37 47.06 12.47
C THR A 331 -12.40 46.90 11.32
N LEU A 332 -12.74 46.00 10.40
CA LEU A 332 -12.00 45.80 9.15
C LEU A 332 -12.71 46.56 8.03
N ALA A 333 -11.94 47.21 7.17
CA ALA A 333 -12.46 48.06 6.09
C ALA A 333 -11.57 47.94 4.85
N ASP A 334 -12.05 48.41 3.68
CA ASP A 334 -11.31 48.42 2.41
C ASP A 334 -10.82 47.01 2.01
N GLY A 335 -11.74 46.04 2.02
CA GLY A 335 -11.50 44.68 1.54
C GLY A 335 -11.19 44.67 0.04
N ARG A 336 -10.13 43.95 -0.35
CA ARG A 336 -9.68 43.81 -1.74
C ARG A 336 -9.36 42.36 -2.04
N LEU A 337 -9.69 41.96 -3.26
CA LEU A 337 -9.22 40.72 -3.84
C LEU A 337 -7.78 40.93 -4.32
N GLU A 338 -6.84 40.17 -3.77
CA GLU A 338 -5.42 40.26 -4.14
C GLU A 338 -5.04 39.19 -5.15
N ASN A 339 -5.50 37.96 -4.93
CA ASN A 339 -5.19 36.83 -5.79
C ASN A 339 -6.28 35.77 -5.73
N VAL A 340 -6.37 34.98 -6.81
CA VAL A 340 -7.20 33.78 -6.88
C VAL A 340 -6.33 32.67 -7.45
N GLY A 341 -6.16 31.59 -6.69
CA GLY A 341 -5.47 30.38 -7.10
C GLY A 341 -6.41 29.18 -7.07
N ALA A 342 -6.07 28.15 -7.84
CA ALA A 342 -6.78 26.88 -7.82
C ALA A 342 -5.80 25.73 -7.58
N HIS A 343 -6.25 24.75 -6.79
CA HIS A 343 -5.54 23.54 -6.42
C HIS A 343 -6.20 22.36 -7.14
N THR A 344 -5.76 22.08 -8.36
CA THR A 344 -6.38 21.08 -9.25
C THR A 344 -5.40 19.99 -9.67
N GLU A 345 -5.22 19.02 -8.77
CA GLU A 345 -4.31 17.88 -8.96
C GLU A 345 -4.99 16.64 -9.56
N SER A 346 -6.32 16.66 -9.74
CA SER A 346 -7.14 15.54 -10.22
C SER A 346 -8.29 16.00 -11.10
N ASN A 347 -8.90 15.09 -11.88
CA ASN A 347 -10.12 15.40 -12.63
C ASN A 347 -11.30 15.74 -11.71
N SER A 348 -11.38 15.13 -10.53
CA SER A 348 -12.40 15.46 -9.52
C SER A 348 -12.24 16.89 -8.97
N THR A 349 -11.01 17.34 -8.70
CA THR A 349 -10.76 18.71 -8.24
C THR A 349 -10.96 19.74 -9.36
N LEU A 350 -10.59 19.40 -10.61
CA LEU A 350 -10.93 20.21 -11.79
C LEU A 350 -12.45 20.35 -11.98
N LEU A 351 -13.20 19.27 -11.79
CA LEU A 351 -14.66 19.31 -11.88
C LEU A 351 -15.25 20.25 -10.82
N THR A 352 -14.83 20.10 -9.56
CA THR A 352 -15.26 21.00 -8.47
C THR A 352 -14.91 22.46 -8.76
N GLU A 353 -13.71 22.74 -9.29
CA GLU A 353 -13.32 24.09 -9.71
C GLU A 353 -14.28 24.64 -10.77
N ALA A 354 -14.50 23.88 -11.84
CA ALA A 354 -15.34 24.29 -12.95
C ALA A 354 -16.79 24.53 -12.51
N GLU A 355 -17.31 23.72 -11.59
CA GLU A 355 -18.66 23.88 -11.03
C GLU A 355 -18.77 25.14 -10.17
N LEU A 356 -17.79 25.39 -9.30
CA LEU A 356 -17.72 26.60 -8.49
C LEU A 356 -17.63 27.86 -9.36
N GLN A 357 -16.79 27.83 -10.39
CA GLN A 357 -16.66 28.94 -11.31
C GLN A 357 -17.92 29.16 -12.17
N GLN A 358 -18.67 28.11 -12.51
CA GLN A 358 -19.97 28.25 -13.18
C GLN A 358 -20.99 28.94 -12.28
N GLN A 359 -21.01 28.60 -10.99
CA GLN A 359 -21.89 29.24 -10.00
C GLN A 359 -21.51 30.69 -9.73
N LEU A 360 -20.21 30.99 -9.73
CA LEU A 360 -19.70 32.37 -9.71
C LEU A 360 -20.20 33.14 -10.93
N ALA A 361 -20.13 32.57 -12.13
CA ALA A 361 -20.58 33.24 -13.37
C ALA A 361 -22.08 33.57 -13.39
N SER A 362 -22.91 32.82 -12.66
CA SER A 362 -24.35 33.10 -12.50
C SER A 362 -24.69 34.02 -11.32
N SER A 363 -23.68 34.51 -10.59
CA SER A 363 -23.84 35.32 -9.38
C SER A 363 -23.34 36.74 -9.62
N SER A 364 -23.90 37.71 -8.88
CA SER A 364 -23.47 39.11 -8.96
C SER A 364 -22.51 39.49 -7.81
N ARG A 365 -22.61 38.77 -6.69
CA ARG A 365 -21.81 39.02 -5.48
C ARG A 365 -21.36 37.73 -4.84
N ALA A 366 -20.18 37.77 -4.24
CA ALA A 366 -19.67 36.74 -3.37
C ALA A 366 -19.35 37.34 -2.00
N SER A 367 -19.75 36.69 -0.91
CA SER A 367 -19.53 37.16 0.45
C SER A 367 -18.85 36.07 1.29
N PHE A 368 -17.80 36.45 2.01
CA PHE A 368 -17.24 35.67 3.09
C PHE A 368 -18.04 35.97 4.35
N VAL A 369 -18.59 34.95 4.99
CA VAL A 369 -19.47 35.06 6.16
C VAL A 369 -18.78 34.44 7.36
N VAL A 370 -18.65 35.20 8.44
CA VAL A 370 -18.06 34.75 9.72
C VAL A 370 -19.14 34.82 10.78
N THR A 371 -19.43 33.71 11.46
CA THR A 371 -20.48 33.65 12.50
C THR A 371 -21.85 34.17 12.04
N GLY A 372 -22.20 33.93 10.77
CA GLY A 372 -23.46 34.37 10.17
C GLY A 372 -23.52 35.84 9.74
N LEU A 373 -22.42 36.60 9.87
CA LEU A 373 -22.33 37.99 9.42
C LEU A 373 -21.39 38.12 8.22
N PRO A 374 -21.79 38.86 7.16
CA PRO A 374 -20.91 39.11 6.02
C PRO A 374 -19.71 39.95 6.48
N PHE A 375 -18.53 39.38 6.27
CA PHE A 375 -17.24 39.92 6.66
C PHE A 375 -16.56 40.67 5.51
N ALA A 376 -16.61 40.10 4.30
CA ALA A 376 -16.07 40.72 3.09
C ALA A 376 -16.97 40.36 1.91
N THR A 377 -17.28 41.34 1.06
CA THR A 377 -18.10 41.14 -0.15
C THR A 377 -17.33 41.59 -1.37
N LEU A 378 -17.33 40.75 -2.39
CA LEU A 378 -16.71 40.97 -3.69
C LEU A 378 -17.80 41.08 -4.76
N GLY A 379 -17.63 42.02 -5.68
CA GLY A 379 -18.42 42.04 -6.91
C GLY A 379 -17.88 41.02 -7.89
N ILE A 380 -18.76 40.27 -8.53
CA ILE A 380 -18.37 39.30 -9.56
C ILE A 380 -18.53 39.97 -10.93
N PRO A 381 -17.50 39.96 -11.79
CA PRO A 381 -17.60 40.51 -13.14
C PRO A 381 -18.56 39.71 -14.01
N ASP A 382 -19.29 40.40 -14.90
CA ASP A 382 -20.11 39.74 -15.91
C ASP A 382 -19.27 38.83 -16.81
N VAL A 383 -19.77 37.62 -17.04
CA VAL A 383 -19.13 36.63 -17.91
C VAL A 383 -19.80 36.64 -19.28
N THR A 384 -19.00 36.64 -20.35
CA THR A 384 -19.53 36.61 -21.73
C THR A 384 -20.27 35.30 -22.02
N GLU A 385 -21.31 35.33 -22.86
CA GLU A 385 -22.04 34.12 -23.29
C GLU A 385 -21.12 33.03 -23.85
N GLY A 386 -20.08 33.41 -24.60
CA GLY A 386 -19.11 32.46 -25.14
C GLY A 386 -18.27 31.74 -24.06
N ALA A 387 -17.94 32.43 -22.97
CA ALA A 387 -17.25 31.82 -21.83
C ALA A 387 -18.16 30.88 -21.04
N VAL A 388 -19.46 31.21 -20.91
CA VAL A 388 -20.46 30.32 -20.33
C VAL A 388 -20.60 29.03 -21.15
N ALA A 389 -20.74 29.14 -22.48
CA ALA A 389 -20.83 27.97 -23.36
C ALA A 389 -19.56 27.10 -23.33
N ALA A 390 -18.37 27.71 -23.30
CA ALA A 390 -17.10 26.98 -23.18
C ALA A 390 -17.01 26.23 -21.84
N ARG A 391 -17.50 26.83 -20.75
CA ARG A 391 -17.52 26.21 -19.42
C ARG A 391 -18.48 25.02 -19.35
N GLU A 392 -19.64 25.12 -19.99
CA GLU A 392 -20.58 24.00 -20.06
C GLU A 392 -19.96 22.77 -20.73
N VAL A 393 -19.23 22.99 -21.83
CA VAL A 393 -18.46 21.93 -22.53
C VAL A 393 -17.40 21.30 -21.63
N GLU A 394 -16.67 22.12 -20.88
CA GLU A 394 -15.65 21.67 -19.93
C GLU A 394 -16.27 20.82 -18.81
N LEU A 395 -17.37 21.28 -18.21
CA LEU A 395 -18.09 20.55 -17.17
C LEU A 395 -18.59 19.19 -17.62
N GLU A 396 -19.20 19.09 -18.81
CA GLU A 396 -19.63 17.81 -19.36
C GLU A 396 -18.47 16.83 -19.52
N THR A 397 -17.34 17.33 -20.03
CA THR A 397 -16.15 16.52 -20.29
C THR A 397 -15.54 16.01 -18.98
N LEU A 398 -15.40 16.87 -17.97
CA LEU A 398 -14.89 16.50 -16.65
C LEU A 398 -15.82 15.53 -15.93
N ARG A 399 -17.14 15.71 -16.02
CA ARG A 399 -18.13 14.75 -15.48
C ARG A 399 -17.99 13.37 -16.10
N ASP A 400 -17.77 13.30 -17.40
CA ASP A 400 -17.60 12.02 -18.08
C ASP A 400 -16.29 11.33 -17.67
N LEU A 401 -15.18 12.09 -17.53
CA LEU A 401 -13.91 11.56 -17.01
C LEU A 401 -14.04 11.01 -15.59
N VAL A 402 -14.58 11.80 -14.66
CA VAL A 402 -14.75 11.40 -13.25
C VAL A 402 -15.68 10.18 -13.13
N ALA A 403 -16.71 10.09 -13.95
CA ALA A 403 -17.59 8.92 -13.99
C ALA A 403 -16.87 7.66 -14.49
N ILE A 404 -15.98 7.77 -15.48
CA ILE A 404 -15.14 6.65 -15.93
C ILE A 404 -14.15 6.24 -14.85
N GLU A 405 -13.44 7.19 -14.22
CA GLU A 405 -12.52 6.93 -13.09
C GLU A 405 -13.21 6.10 -11.99
N LYS A 406 -14.45 6.48 -11.65
CA LYS A 406 -15.26 5.76 -10.67
C LYS A 406 -15.64 4.35 -11.16
N ALA A 407 -16.06 4.21 -12.41
CA ALA A 407 -16.49 2.93 -12.96
C ALA A 407 -15.32 1.93 -13.11
N THR A 408 -14.12 2.42 -13.42
CA THR A 408 -12.93 1.59 -13.65
C THR A 408 -11.99 1.51 -12.45
N GLN A 409 -12.28 2.25 -11.37
CA GLN A 409 -11.41 2.39 -10.19
C GLN A 409 -9.97 2.79 -10.57
N THR A 410 -9.83 3.62 -11.61
CA THR A 410 -8.53 4.05 -12.14
C THR A 410 -8.45 5.57 -12.06
N ASN A 411 -7.38 6.10 -11.50
CA ASN A 411 -7.12 7.55 -11.51
C ASN A 411 -6.55 7.93 -12.88
N LEU A 412 -7.27 8.73 -13.64
CA LEU A 412 -6.78 9.26 -14.92
C LEU A 412 -5.95 10.52 -14.66
N SER A 413 -5.05 10.84 -15.59
CA SER A 413 -4.32 12.11 -15.50
C SER A 413 -5.29 13.29 -15.59
N PRO A 414 -5.02 14.40 -14.88
CA PRO A 414 -5.85 15.59 -14.95
C PRO A 414 -5.98 16.12 -16.37
N LEU A 415 -7.19 16.56 -16.75
CA LEU A 415 -7.46 17.11 -18.06
C LEU A 415 -6.77 18.46 -18.25
N HIS A 416 -5.84 18.49 -19.19
CA HIS A 416 -5.17 19.70 -19.64
C HIS A 416 -5.14 19.78 -21.18
N GLY A 417 -5.11 21.01 -21.69
CA GLY A 417 -5.05 21.30 -23.12
C GLY A 417 -6.41 21.30 -23.81
N SER A 418 -6.38 21.47 -25.13
CA SER A 418 -7.58 21.47 -25.97
C SER A 418 -7.93 20.07 -26.45
N TYR A 419 -9.21 19.84 -26.72
CA TYR A 419 -9.74 18.59 -27.25
C TYR A 419 -10.81 18.87 -28.30
N THR A 420 -11.09 17.89 -29.14
CA THR A 420 -12.05 18.01 -30.23
C THR A 420 -13.44 17.56 -29.80
N ASN A 421 -14.48 17.97 -30.54
CA ASN A 421 -15.83 17.44 -30.33
C ASN A 421 -15.90 15.91 -30.56
N SER A 422 -15.03 15.37 -31.42
CA SER A 422 -14.98 13.92 -31.66
C SER A 422 -14.49 13.19 -30.41
N ALA A 423 -13.46 13.72 -29.75
CA ALA A 423 -12.96 13.18 -28.49
C ALA A 423 -14.01 13.28 -27.37
N ARG A 424 -14.80 14.35 -27.31
CA ARG A 424 -15.92 14.49 -26.36
C ARG A 424 -17.01 13.44 -26.59
N VAL A 425 -17.41 13.23 -27.84
CA VAL A 425 -18.42 12.22 -28.19
C VAL A 425 -17.92 10.83 -27.81
N GLU A 426 -16.67 10.52 -28.17
CA GLU A 426 -16.04 9.25 -27.84
C GLU A 426 -15.94 9.02 -26.32
N LEU A 427 -15.62 10.07 -25.55
CA LEU A 427 -15.61 10.06 -24.09
C LEU A 427 -17.01 9.79 -23.51
N ARG A 428 -18.04 10.50 -23.98
CA ARG A 428 -19.43 10.28 -23.57
C ARG A 428 -19.89 8.86 -23.87
N VAL A 429 -19.54 8.33 -25.04
CA VAL A 429 -19.80 6.94 -25.42
C VAL A 429 -19.11 5.97 -24.47
N ALA A 430 -17.82 6.16 -24.19
CA ALA A 430 -17.05 5.33 -23.26
C ALA A 430 -17.70 5.32 -21.87
N ARG A 431 -18.06 6.48 -21.34
CA ARG A 431 -18.74 6.62 -20.04
C ARG A 431 -20.06 5.86 -20.00
N LEU A 432 -20.92 6.05 -20.99
CA LEU A 432 -22.22 5.36 -21.05
C LEU A 432 -22.05 3.84 -21.16
N LEU A 433 -21.03 3.35 -21.87
CA LEU A 433 -20.71 1.93 -21.94
C LEU A 433 -20.25 1.38 -20.59
N TRP A 434 -19.39 2.09 -19.87
CA TRP A 434 -18.95 1.73 -18.51
C TRP A 434 -20.10 1.79 -17.48
N GLU A 435 -21.12 2.61 -17.71
CA GLU A 435 -22.38 2.61 -16.94
C GLU A 435 -23.32 1.44 -17.30
N GLY A 436 -22.94 0.56 -18.22
CA GLY A 436 -23.78 -0.56 -18.67
C GLY A 436 -24.97 -0.12 -19.52
N LYS A 437 -24.82 0.94 -20.32
CA LYS A 437 -25.85 1.37 -21.27
C LYS A 437 -25.55 0.84 -22.67
N ILE A 438 -26.63 0.64 -23.44
CA ILE A 438 -26.56 0.44 -24.88
C ILE A 438 -26.57 1.83 -25.52
N VAL A 439 -25.63 2.10 -26.42
CA VAL A 439 -25.36 3.45 -26.93
C VAL A 439 -25.37 3.48 -28.45
N ARG A 440 -25.76 4.62 -29.02
CA ARG A 440 -25.53 4.92 -30.44
C ARG A 440 -24.03 5.11 -30.67
N PHE A 441 -23.43 4.40 -31.63
CA PHE A 441 -21.98 4.29 -31.76
C PHE A 441 -21.37 4.86 -33.03
N THR A 442 -21.80 4.48 -34.25
CA THR A 442 -21.23 5.05 -35.48
C THR A 442 -22.16 4.81 -36.68
N PRO A 443 -22.28 5.74 -37.64
CA PRO A 443 -23.01 5.50 -38.89
C PRO A 443 -22.31 4.54 -39.86
N GLY A 444 -21.02 4.21 -39.67
CA GLY A 444 -20.25 3.31 -40.55
C GLY A 444 -19.71 4.00 -41.81
N PRO A 445 -18.90 3.34 -42.66
CA PRO A 445 -18.69 1.89 -42.78
C PRO A 445 -17.89 1.24 -41.64
N LEU A 446 -18.19 -0.03 -41.32
CA LEU A 446 -17.55 -0.80 -40.25
C LEU A 446 -16.82 -2.03 -40.81
N SER A 447 -15.51 -2.12 -40.58
CA SER A 447 -14.72 -3.30 -40.99
C SER A 447 -14.92 -4.49 -40.02
N ALA A 448 -15.14 -5.69 -40.53
CA ALA A 448 -15.30 -6.90 -39.70
C ALA A 448 -14.62 -8.11 -40.35
N VAL A 449 -14.22 -9.08 -39.53
CA VAL A 449 -13.72 -10.38 -40.00
C VAL A 449 -14.72 -11.43 -39.55
N ALA A 450 -15.20 -12.26 -40.47
CA ALA A 450 -16.17 -13.32 -40.17
C ALA A 450 -15.79 -14.63 -40.87
N ALA A 451 -16.41 -15.74 -40.46
CA ALA A 451 -16.25 -17.00 -41.17
C ALA A 451 -16.70 -16.84 -42.63
N SER A 452 -16.01 -17.52 -43.56
CA SER A 452 -16.28 -17.30 -44.98
C SER A 452 -17.76 -17.50 -45.34
N ARG A 453 -18.31 -16.55 -46.10
CA ARG A 453 -19.73 -16.46 -46.51
C ARG A 453 -20.73 -16.29 -45.38
N THR A 454 -20.31 -15.78 -44.22
CA THR A 454 -21.20 -15.42 -43.11
C THR A 454 -21.15 -13.93 -42.85
N ILE A 455 -22.32 -13.31 -42.64
CA ILE A 455 -22.40 -11.94 -42.14
C ILE A 455 -22.56 -12.05 -40.62
N PRO A 456 -21.67 -11.45 -39.82
CA PRO A 456 -21.76 -11.52 -38.38
C PRO A 456 -22.96 -10.70 -37.89
N GLU A 457 -23.77 -11.30 -37.02
CA GLU A 457 -24.88 -10.61 -36.36
C GLU A 457 -24.37 -9.50 -35.42
N VAL A 458 -23.21 -9.75 -34.80
CA VAL A 458 -22.53 -8.79 -33.93
C VAL A 458 -21.04 -8.69 -34.29
N VAL A 459 -20.50 -7.49 -34.23
CA VAL A 459 -19.07 -7.25 -34.47
C VAL A 459 -18.39 -6.92 -33.16
N LEU A 460 -17.42 -7.75 -32.76
CA LEU A 460 -16.62 -7.52 -31.57
C LEU A 460 -15.52 -6.48 -31.84
N ARG A 461 -15.34 -5.57 -30.88
CA ARG A 461 -14.19 -4.68 -30.78
C ARG A 461 -13.51 -4.90 -29.44
N SER A 462 -12.21 -5.13 -29.48
CA SER A 462 -11.39 -5.22 -28.28
C SER A 462 -11.38 -3.91 -27.51
N GLU A 463 -11.12 -4.01 -26.22
CA GLU A 463 -10.76 -2.86 -25.40
C GLU A 463 -9.57 -2.11 -25.99
N ARG A 464 -9.50 -0.80 -25.75
CA ARG A 464 -8.44 0.08 -26.24
C ARG A 464 -8.32 1.32 -25.36
N MET A 465 -7.24 2.06 -25.54
CA MET A 465 -7.09 3.41 -25.02
C MET A 465 -7.37 4.43 -26.13
N PHE A 466 -7.84 5.61 -25.76
CA PHE A 466 -7.95 6.76 -26.66
C PHE A 466 -7.66 8.05 -25.88
N THR A 467 -7.27 9.10 -26.60
CA THR A 467 -6.80 10.34 -25.97
C THR A 467 -7.88 11.42 -25.99
N VAL A 468 -8.13 12.06 -24.85
CA VAL A 468 -8.92 13.29 -24.73
C VAL A 468 -8.02 14.39 -24.16
N GLY A 469 -7.63 15.34 -25.02
CA GLY A 469 -6.61 16.33 -24.66
C GLY A 469 -5.26 15.65 -24.47
N GLN A 470 -4.81 15.53 -23.22
CA GLN A 470 -3.60 14.78 -22.84
C GLN A 470 -3.90 13.53 -22.00
N VAL A 471 -5.18 13.21 -21.79
CA VAL A 471 -5.61 12.11 -20.92
C VAL A 471 -5.82 10.86 -21.75
N GLU A 472 -5.17 9.76 -21.37
CA GLU A 472 -5.44 8.43 -21.92
C GLU A 472 -6.62 7.79 -21.20
N VAL A 473 -7.70 7.53 -21.93
CA VAL A 473 -8.98 7.07 -21.39
C VAL A 473 -9.25 5.63 -21.83
N PRO A 474 -9.65 4.72 -20.92
CA PRO A 474 -9.98 3.34 -21.26
C PRO A 474 -11.35 3.26 -21.94
N PHE A 475 -11.37 2.54 -23.07
CA PHE A 475 -12.59 2.19 -23.80
C PHE A 475 -12.84 0.68 -23.62
N PRO A 476 -14.02 0.26 -23.15
CA PRO A 476 -14.28 -1.14 -22.85
C PRO A 476 -14.36 -1.96 -24.14
N ARG A 477 -14.21 -3.28 -24.00
CA ARG A 477 -14.59 -4.21 -25.06
C ARG A 477 -16.08 -4.04 -25.39
N VAL A 478 -16.43 -3.99 -26.67
CA VAL A 478 -17.82 -3.78 -27.10
C VAL A 478 -18.26 -4.73 -28.20
N LEU A 479 -19.55 -5.03 -28.21
CA LEU A 479 -20.26 -5.63 -29.34
C LEU A 479 -21.03 -4.55 -30.08
N LEU A 480 -20.93 -4.57 -31.41
CA LEU A 480 -21.63 -3.67 -32.33
C LEU A 480 -22.70 -4.43 -33.09
N HIS A 481 -23.90 -3.85 -33.21
CA HIS A 481 -25.02 -4.46 -33.92
C HIS A 481 -25.86 -3.43 -34.67
N HIS A 482 -26.44 -3.87 -35.78
CA HIS A 482 -27.59 -3.23 -36.41
C HIS A 482 -28.41 -4.29 -37.14
N PRO A 483 -29.75 -4.34 -36.98
CA PRO A 483 -30.59 -5.40 -37.58
C PRO A 483 -30.54 -5.39 -39.12
N ASP A 484 -30.45 -4.20 -39.72
CA ASP A 484 -30.42 -4.02 -41.18
C ASP A 484 -29.00 -3.81 -41.76
N ALA A 485 -27.95 -4.15 -40.99
CA ALA A 485 -26.59 -4.09 -41.51
C ALA A 485 -26.37 -5.09 -42.64
N HIS A 486 -25.72 -4.65 -43.71
CA HIS A 486 -25.33 -5.52 -44.82
C HIS A 486 -23.90 -5.24 -45.28
N ALA A 487 -23.25 -6.24 -45.86
CA ALA A 487 -21.90 -6.13 -46.37
C ALA A 487 -21.88 -5.48 -47.76
N THR A 488 -21.10 -4.41 -47.95
CA THR A 488 -20.88 -3.75 -49.24
C THR A 488 -19.64 -4.27 -49.97
N SER A 489 -18.68 -4.83 -49.23
CA SER A 489 -17.52 -5.53 -49.79
C SER A 489 -17.20 -6.79 -48.98
N VAL A 490 -16.84 -7.86 -49.68
CA VAL A 490 -16.41 -9.14 -49.11
C VAL A 490 -15.11 -9.55 -49.78
N THR A 491 -14.00 -9.56 -49.03
CA THR A 491 -12.70 -10.01 -49.51
C THR A 491 -12.35 -11.32 -48.80
N PRO A 492 -12.38 -12.46 -49.50
CA PRO A 492 -11.96 -13.73 -48.89
C PRO A 492 -10.49 -13.66 -48.49
N THR A 493 -10.15 -14.21 -47.33
CA THR A 493 -8.79 -14.34 -46.82
C THR A 493 -8.41 -15.84 -46.87
N PRO A 494 -7.92 -16.37 -48.00
CA PRO A 494 -7.84 -17.82 -48.23
C PRO A 494 -6.79 -18.53 -47.37
N GLU A 495 -5.86 -17.77 -46.78
CA GLU A 495 -4.75 -18.26 -45.98
C GLU A 495 -5.07 -18.35 -44.48
N SER A 496 -6.25 -17.91 -44.02
CA SER A 496 -6.67 -18.08 -42.62
C SER A 496 -7.20 -19.50 -42.37
N ASN A 497 -6.88 -20.05 -41.19
CA ASN A 497 -7.41 -21.34 -40.73
C ASN A 497 -8.08 -21.15 -39.35
N PRO A 498 -9.43 -21.23 -39.27
CA PRO A 498 -10.39 -21.48 -40.35
C PRO A 498 -10.50 -20.29 -41.34
N SER A 499 -11.03 -20.55 -42.54
CA SER A 499 -11.19 -19.55 -43.61
C SER A 499 -12.15 -18.41 -43.22
N THR A 500 -11.70 -17.18 -43.42
CA THR A 500 -12.42 -15.94 -43.07
C THR A 500 -12.61 -15.02 -44.27
N ASP A 501 -13.58 -14.12 -44.18
CA ASP A 501 -13.75 -13.00 -45.11
C ASP A 501 -13.60 -11.67 -44.36
N ASP A 502 -12.90 -10.70 -44.99
CA ASP A 502 -12.89 -9.30 -44.58
C ASP A 502 -14.11 -8.59 -45.17
N LEU A 503 -14.96 -8.05 -44.30
CA LEU A 503 -16.24 -7.42 -44.62
C LEU A 503 -16.20 -5.93 -44.33
N VAL A 504 -16.89 -5.14 -45.15
CA VAL A 504 -17.27 -3.77 -44.81
C VAL A 504 -18.79 -3.73 -44.67
N LEU A 505 -19.27 -3.47 -43.45
CA LEU A 505 -20.68 -3.40 -43.13
C LEU A 505 -21.16 -1.95 -43.18
N VAL A 506 -22.34 -1.73 -43.74
CA VAL A 506 -23.04 -0.45 -43.73
C VAL A 506 -24.45 -0.62 -43.20
N VAL A 507 -25.01 0.47 -42.66
CA VAL A 507 -26.40 0.56 -42.20
C VAL A 507 -27.19 1.47 -43.14
N PRO A 508 -28.53 1.43 -43.10
CA PRO A 508 -29.37 2.37 -43.85
C PRO A 508 -29.04 3.84 -43.57
N GLU A 509 -29.34 4.71 -44.54
CA GLU A 509 -29.09 6.15 -44.43
C GLU A 509 -29.84 6.75 -43.23
N GLY A 510 -29.13 7.49 -42.37
CA GLY A 510 -29.67 8.07 -41.14
C GLY A 510 -29.71 7.13 -39.94
N GLU A 511 -29.27 5.87 -40.09
CA GLU A 511 -29.16 4.90 -39.00
C GLU A 511 -27.71 4.76 -38.51
N VAL A 512 -27.54 4.13 -37.34
CA VAL A 512 -26.23 3.98 -36.68
C VAL A 512 -26.11 2.60 -36.06
N PHE A 513 -24.91 2.04 -36.05
CA PHE A 513 -24.61 0.90 -35.20
C PHE A 513 -24.81 1.27 -33.73
N VAL A 514 -25.33 0.31 -32.95
CA VAL A 514 -25.37 0.40 -31.49
C VAL A 514 -24.25 -0.42 -30.87
N ALA A 515 -23.73 0.05 -29.74
CA ALA A 515 -22.70 -0.63 -28.98
C ALA A 515 -23.17 -0.96 -27.56
N TRP A 516 -22.68 -2.06 -27.00
CA TRP A 516 -22.74 -2.34 -25.56
C TRP A 516 -21.49 -3.11 -25.11
N ALA A 517 -21.13 -2.97 -23.83
CA ALA A 517 -20.09 -3.76 -23.22
C ALA A 517 -20.66 -5.13 -22.79
N PRO A 518 -20.23 -6.26 -23.38
CA PRO A 518 -20.81 -7.58 -23.09
C PRO A 518 -20.56 -8.04 -21.66
N ASP A 519 -19.53 -7.49 -21.01
CA ASP A 519 -19.18 -7.81 -19.62
C ASP A 519 -20.09 -7.11 -18.60
N LEU A 520 -20.84 -6.09 -19.04
CA LEU A 520 -21.72 -5.28 -18.19
C LEU A 520 -23.20 -5.47 -18.53
N VAL A 521 -23.51 -5.80 -19.78
CA VAL A 521 -24.90 -5.88 -20.29
C VAL A 521 -25.10 -7.12 -21.15
N THR A 522 -26.17 -7.87 -20.85
CA THR A 522 -26.67 -8.94 -21.73
C THR A 522 -27.88 -8.43 -22.50
N VAL A 523 -27.81 -8.43 -23.83
CA VAL A 523 -28.89 -7.97 -24.72
C VAL A 523 -29.72 -9.15 -25.21
N GLN A 524 -31.05 -9.03 -25.16
CA GLN A 524 -31.96 -10.07 -25.65
C GLN A 524 -32.09 -10.04 -27.19
N PRO A 525 -32.37 -11.20 -27.83
CA PRO A 525 -32.70 -11.24 -29.26
C PRO A 525 -33.92 -10.37 -29.58
N GLY A 526 -33.82 -9.53 -30.62
CA GLY A 526 -34.90 -8.61 -31.04
C GLY A 526 -34.88 -7.22 -30.39
N PHE A 527 -33.74 -6.81 -29.84
CA PHE A 527 -33.53 -5.46 -29.30
C PHE A 527 -33.77 -4.35 -30.35
N GLU A 528 -34.54 -3.33 -29.98
CA GLU A 528 -34.78 -2.17 -30.86
C GLU A 528 -33.69 -1.10 -30.71
N VAL A 529 -33.02 -0.78 -31.83
CA VAL A 529 -32.01 0.29 -31.94
C VAL A 529 -32.52 1.66 -31.45
N SER A 530 -33.82 1.92 -31.57
CA SER A 530 -34.49 3.16 -31.11
C SER A 530 -34.36 3.39 -29.60
N SER A 531 -34.16 2.34 -28.82
CA SER A 531 -34.04 2.39 -27.35
C SER A 531 -32.62 2.66 -26.84
N ALA A 532 -31.64 2.75 -27.74
CA ALA A 532 -30.26 3.06 -27.38
C ALA A 532 -30.12 4.49 -26.83
N SER A 533 -29.25 4.63 -25.84
CA SER A 533 -28.96 5.91 -25.19
C SER A 533 -28.36 6.90 -26.18
N ARG A 534 -28.88 8.12 -26.11
CA ARG A 534 -28.37 9.33 -26.77
C ARG A 534 -27.18 9.90 -26.02
N TRP A 535 -26.31 10.65 -26.70
CA TRP A 535 -25.16 11.28 -26.08
C TRP A 535 -25.58 12.51 -25.28
N ASN A 536 -26.56 13.28 -25.80
CA ASN A 536 -27.08 14.50 -25.18
C ASN A 536 -25.94 15.44 -24.73
N LEU A 537 -25.03 15.76 -25.65
CA LEU A 537 -23.94 16.71 -25.42
C LEU A 537 -24.37 18.11 -25.84
N SER A 538 -24.10 19.11 -24.99
CA SER A 538 -24.40 20.49 -25.34
C SER A 538 -23.65 20.93 -26.60
N HIS A 539 -24.38 21.67 -27.43
CA HIS A 539 -23.95 22.20 -28.74
C HIS A 539 -23.62 21.14 -29.81
N LEU A 540 -24.04 19.88 -29.63
CA LEU A 540 -23.92 18.81 -30.62
C LEU A 540 -25.28 18.14 -30.87
N ASP A 541 -25.50 17.70 -32.12
CA ASP A 541 -26.71 16.99 -32.52
C ASP A 541 -26.39 15.53 -32.83
N ASP A 542 -26.93 14.63 -32.00
CA ASP A 542 -26.82 13.17 -32.12
C ASP A 542 -27.26 12.61 -33.48
N ALA A 543 -28.10 13.33 -34.23
CA ALA A 543 -28.63 12.87 -35.53
C ALA A 543 -27.69 13.16 -36.72
N ASN A 544 -26.83 14.16 -36.60
CA ASN A 544 -26.06 14.71 -37.72
C ASN A 544 -24.53 14.67 -37.50
N TYR A 545 -24.08 14.01 -36.44
CA TYR A 545 -22.66 13.94 -36.11
C TYR A 545 -22.00 12.69 -36.72
N GLU A 546 -21.15 12.90 -37.73
CA GLU A 546 -20.34 11.83 -38.31
C GLU A 546 -19.11 11.55 -37.44
N PHE A 547 -18.83 10.27 -37.17
CA PHE A 547 -17.57 9.86 -36.55
C PHE A 547 -16.42 10.02 -37.56
N GLY A 548 -15.73 11.15 -37.45
CA GLY A 548 -14.32 11.28 -37.85
C GLY A 548 -14.06 11.87 -39.24
N ASN A 549 -13.06 12.76 -39.26
CA ASN A 549 -11.78 12.47 -39.89
C ASN A 549 -10.66 12.66 -38.87
#